data_AF-A0A016UYN7-F1
#
_entry.id   AF-A0A016UYN7-F1
#
_cell.length_a   1.000
_cell.length_b   1.000
_cell.length_c   1.000
_cell.angle_alpha   90.00
_cell.angle_beta   90.00
_cell.angle_gamma   90.00
#
_symmetry.space_group_name_H-M   'P 1'
#
loop_
_entity.id
_entity.type
_entity.pdbx_description
1 polymer ?
#
loop_
_entity_poly.entity_id
_entity_poly.type
_entity_poly.pdbx_seq_one_letter_code
_entity_poly.pdbx_strand_id
1 'polypeptide(L)'
;MLGRHPEVAYRRLARLRNAKMRGLPTEGERPRLKRIVRVGSLNIGTLNGKSRELADLMKRRRVDILCLQEAKWKGAKAKVIGDGIKLFCNQLETRGNEVAIAVGGNIRDYVTNT
;
A
#
# COMPACT_ATOMS: atom_id res chain seq x y z
N MET A 1 7.89 66.82 13.58
CA MET A 1 7.35 65.64 12.87
C MET A 1 8.34 64.49 13.06
N LEU A 2 7.97 63.45 13.81
CA LEU A 2 8.85 62.33 14.18
C LEU A 2 9.08 61.39 12.99
N GLY A 3 10.29 61.41 12.43
CA GLY A 3 10.73 60.48 11.38
C GLY A 3 10.83 59.06 11.94
N ARG A 4 10.15 58.11 11.30
CA ARG A 4 10.26 56.68 11.67
C ARG A 4 11.67 56.20 11.31
N HIS A 5 12.41 55.78 12.33
CA HIS A 5 13.79 55.32 12.23
C HIS A 5 13.91 54.06 11.33
N PRO A 6 14.71 54.07 10.25
CA PRO A 6 14.78 52.99 9.24
C PRO A 6 15.21 51.63 9.81
N GLU A 7 15.95 51.63 10.92
CA GLU A 7 16.36 50.42 11.67
C GLU A 7 15.19 49.52 12.09
N VAL A 8 14.04 50.12 12.42
CA VAL A 8 12.86 49.36 12.87
C VAL A 8 12.26 48.57 11.71
N ALA A 9 12.27 49.14 10.50
CA ALA A 9 11.83 48.46 9.29
C ALA A 9 12.77 47.30 8.93
N TYR A 10 14.08 47.52 9.04
CA TYR A 10 15.10 46.49 8.77
C TYR A 10 14.96 45.28 9.72
N ARG A 11 14.77 45.53 11.02
CA ARG A 11 14.56 44.46 12.01
C ARG A 11 13.26 43.69 11.76
N ARG A 12 12.21 44.36 11.27
CA ARG A 12 10.94 43.71 10.91
C ARG A 12 11.09 42.80 9.69
N LEU A 13 11.78 43.26 8.66
CA LEU A 13 12.06 42.46 7.45
C LEU A 13 12.93 41.23 7.77
N ALA A 14 13.96 41.40 8.60
CA ALA A 14 14.80 40.30 9.06
C ALA A 14 14.00 39.23 9.82
N ARG A 15 13.05 39.65 10.69
CA ARG A 15 12.15 38.74 11.40
C ARG A 15 11.19 38.00 10.46
N LEU A 16 10.60 38.69 9.50
CA LEU A 16 9.69 38.07 8.52
C LEU A 16 10.43 37.05 7.64
N ARG A 17 11.67 37.34 7.24
CA ARG A 17 12.52 36.39 6.50
C ARG A 17 12.85 35.15 7.33
N ASN A 18 13.26 35.32 8.59
CA ASN A 18 13.59 34.20 9.48
C ASN A 18 12.34 33.36 9.83
N ALA A 19 11.16 33.98 9.94
CA ALA A 19 9.90 33.25 10.14
C ALA A 19 9.52 32.42 8.90
N LYS A 20 9.69 32.96 7.68
CA LYS A 20 9.42 32.24 6.42
C LYS A 20 10.33 31.02 6.23
N MET A 21 11.58 31.10 6.68
CA MET A 21 12.56 30.00 6.61
C MET A 21 12.30 28.90 7.65
N ARG A 22 11.63 29.21 8.77
CA ARG A 22 11.37 28.26 9.87
C ARG A 22 10.15 27.34 9.65
N GLY A 23 9.36 27.57 8.61
CA GLY A 23 8.17 26.77 8.29
C GLY A 23 8.25 26.01 6.97
N LEU A 24 9.37 26.10 6.25
CA LEU A 24 9.59 25.35 5.02
C LEU A 24 10.25 24.03 5.39
N PRO A 25 9.62 22.86 5.13
CA PRO A 25 10.26 21.59 5.37
C PRO A 25 11.56 21.52 4.55
N THR A 26 12.64 21.11 5.20
CA THR A 26 13.92 20.87 4.54
C THR A 26 13.70 19.82 3.45
N GLU A 27 14.40 19.87 2.30
CA GLU A 27 14.15 18.93 1.17
C GLU A 27 14.24 17.44 1.55
N GLY A 28 14.80 17.09 2.71
CA GLY A 28 14.82 15.74 3.28
C GLY A 28 13.71 15.39 4.29
N GLU A 29 12.88 16.35 4.71
CA GLU A 29 11.81 16.17 5.72
C GLU A 29 10.42 15.95 5.10
N ARG A 30 10.32 15.91 3.76
CA ARG A 30 9.08 15.47 3.12
C ARG A 30 8.84 14.02 3.57
N PRO A 31 7.80 13.73 4.39
CA PRO A 31 7.51 12.36 4.78
C PRO A 31 7.36 11.57 3.49
N ARG A 32 8.14 10.50 3.30
CA ARG A 32 7.95 9.58 2.17
C ARG A 32 6.46 9.24 2.17
N LEU A 33 5.77 9.55 1.08
CA LEU A 33 4.34 9.26 0.94
C LEU A 33 4.13 7.80 1.35
N LYS A 34 3.44 7.58 2.48
CA LYS A 34 3.09 6.23 2.91
C LYS A 34 2.20 5.66 1.82
N ARG A 35 2.71 4.67 1.08
CA ARG A 35 1.94 3.98 0.04
C ARG A 35 0.66 3.43 0.67
N ILE A 36 -0.49 3.84 0.16
CA ILE A 36 -1.78 3.27 0.57
C ILE A 36 -1.88 1.88 -0.05
N VAL A 37 -2.10 0.87 0.79
CA VAL A 37 -2.33 -0.52 0.38
C VAL A 37 -3.80 -0.85 0.60
N ARG A 38 -4.47 -1.37 -0.44
CA ARG A 38 -5.88 -1.75 -0.40
C ARG A 38 -6.00 -3.25 -0.14
N VAL A 39 -6.65 -3.59 0.96
CA VAL A 39 -6.86 -4.96 1.40
C VAL A 39 -8.35 -5.28 1.36
N GLY A 40 -8.70 -6.50 0.95
CA GLY A 40 -10.07 -6.99 0.98
C GLY A 40 -10.16 -8.46 1.41
N SER A 41 -11.39 -8.94 1.57
CA SER A 41 -11.70 -10.36 1.73
C SER A 41 -12.81 -10.77 0.76
N LEU A 42 -12.80 -12.04 0.36
CA LEU A 42 -13.81 -12.63 -0.51
C LEU A 42 -13.99 -14.11 -0.16
N ASN A 43 -15.22 -14.54 0.03
CA ASN A 43 -15.55 -15.96 -0.05
C ASN A 43 -15.70 -16.35 -1.52
N ILE A 44 -14.79 -17.20 -2.02
CA ILE A 44 -14.73 -17.56 -3.44
C ILE A 44 -15.41 -18.91 -3.74
N GLY A 45 -15.70 -19.70 -2.69
CA GLY A 45 -16.29 -21.04 -2.74
C GLY A 45 -15.40 -22.13 -3.34
N THR A 46 -14.52 -21.78 -4.28
CA THR A 46 -13.43 -22.59 -4.85
C THR A 46 -12.52 -21.72 -5.73
N LEU A 47 -11.20 -21.89 -5.61
CA LEU A 47 -10.20 -21.30 -6.50
C LEU A 47 -9.97 -22.11 -7.77
N ASN A 48 -10.41 -23.36 -7.80
CA ASN A 48 -10.20 -24.23 -8.98
C ASN A 48 -10.90 -23.61 -10.18
N GLY A 49 -10.12 -23.35 -11.24
CA GLY A 49 -10.60 -22.70 -12.46
C GLY A 49 -10.82 -21.19 -12.37
N LYS A 50 -10.79 -20.56 -11.18
CA LYS A 50 -11.18 -19.14 -11.00
C LYS A 50 -10.03 -18.12 -11.03
N SER A 51 -8.87 -18.52 -11.52
CA SER A 51 -7.66 -17.69 -11.45
C SER A 51 -7.75 -16.39 -12.25
N ARG A 52 -8.48 -16.40 -13.38
CA ARG A 52 -8.64 -15.22 -14.25
C ARG A 52 -9.66 -14.25 -13.66
N GLU A 53 -10.76 -14.76 -13.18
CA GLU A 53 -11.83 -14.01 -12.50
C GLU A 53 -11.28 -13.31 -11.25
N LEU A 54 -10.39 -14.00 -10.51
CA LEU A 54 -9.69 -13.41 -9.39
C LEU A 54 -8.78 -12.25 -9.82
N ALA A 55 -7.98 -12.43 -10.87
CA ALA A 55 -7.10 -11.39 -11.39
C ALA A 55 -7.90 -10.16 -11.87
N ASP A 56 -8.94 -10.40 -12.67
CA ASP A 56 -9.84 -9.36 -13.16
C ASP A 56 -10.55 -8.63 -12.00
N LEU A 57 -10.98 -9.34 -10.96
CA LEU A 57 -11.59 -8.74 -9.77
C LEU A 57 -10.61 -7.81 -9.05
N MET A 58 -9.40 -8.29 -8.76
CA MET A 58 -8.37 -7.50 -8.06
C MET A 58 -8.01 -6.25 -8.86
N LYS A 59 -7.85 -6.38 -10.19
CA LYS A 59 -7.59 -5.27 -11.11
C LYS A 59 -8.74 -4.26 -11.13
N ARG A 60 -9.99 -4.72 -11.31
CA ARG A 60 -11.18 -3.86 -11.38
C ARG A 60 -11.46 -3.13 -10.08
N ARG A 61 -11.24 -3.78 -8.93
CA ARG A 61 -11.45 -3.18 -7.60
C ARG A 61 -10.22 -2.46 -7.06
N ARG A 62 -9.08 -2.54 -7.78
CA ARG A 62 -7.79 -1.98 -7.37
C ARG A 62 -7.42 -2.45 -5.96
N VAL A 63 -7.49 -3.76 -5.72
CA VAL A 63 -7.12 -4.41 -4.46
C VAL A 63 -5.71 -4.96 -4.59
N ASP A 64 -4.86 -4.62 -3.62
CA ASP A 64 -3.45 -5.06 -3.59
C ASP A 64 -3.30 -6.41 -2.86
N ILE A 65 -4.10 -6.67 -1.83
CA ILE A 65 -4.13 -7.93 -1.07
C ILE A 65 -5.57 -8.42 -0.91
N LEU A 66 -5.84 -9.67 -1.26
CA LEU A 66 -7.17 -10.27 -1.10
C LEU A 66 -7.09 -11.58 -0.31
N CYS A 67 -7.80 -11.63 0.82
CA CYS A 67 -8.00 -12.85 1.61
C CYS A 67 -9.17 -13.66 1.02
N LEU A 68 -8.93 -14.91 0.67
CA LEU A 68 -9.87 -15.79 0.01
C LEU A 68 -10.32 -16.89 0.95
N GLN A 69 -11.61 -16.95 1.27
CA GLN A 69 -12.21 -18.00 2.09
C GLN A 69 -12.83 -19.08 1.19
N GLU A 70 -12.95 -20.30 1.73
CA GLU A 70 -13.44 -21.48 0.99
C GLU A 70 -12.67 -21.71 -0.33
N ALA A 71 -11.35 -21.54 -0.30
CA ALA A 71 -10.54 -21.58 -1.52
C ALA A 71 -10.50 -22.97 -2.18
N LYS A 72 -10.81 -24.08 -1.48
CA LYS A 72 -10.87 -25.45 -2.04
C LYS A 72 -9.68 -25.78 -2.96
N TRP A 73 -8.49 -25.27 -2.61
CA TRP A 73 -7.24 -25.38 -3.34
C TRP A 73 -6.33 -26.44 -2.73
N LYS A 74 -5.94 -27.41 -3.56
CA LYS A 74 -4.96 -28.43 -3.18
C LYS A 74 -3.56 -28.01 -3.61
N GLY A 75 -2.69 -27.70 -2.65
CA GLY A 75 -1.26 -27.45 -2.87
C GLY A 75 -0.64 -26.62 -1.76
N ALA A 76 0.47 -27.10 -1.19
CA ALA A 76 1.14 -26.49 -0.04
C ALA A 76 2.09 -25.34 -0.43
N LYS A 77 2.22 -25.05 -1.73
CA LYS A 77 3.18 -24.08 -2.28
C LYS A 77 2.49 -22.86 -2.85
N ALA A 78 3.16 -21.72 -2.72
CA ALA A 78 2.74 -20.50 -3.37
C ALA A 78 2.75 -20.65 -4.91
N LYS A 79 1.77 -20.06 -5.59
CA LYS A 79 1.63 -20.11 -7.05
C LYS A 79 1.45 -18.71 -7.62
N VAL A 80 2.11 -18.42 -8.74
CA VAL A 80 1.84 -17.20 -9.51
C VAL A 80 0.73 -17.49 -10.52
N ILE A 81 -0.26 -16.62 -10.59
CA ILE A 81 -1.35 -16.63 -11.58
C ILE A 81 -1.26 -15.39 -12.47
N GLY A 82 -2.29 -15.15 -13.30
CA GLY A 82 -2.35 -13.97 -14.19
C GLY A 82 -2.07 -12.65 -13.48
N ASP A 83 -1.60 -11.66 -14.24
CA ASP A 83 -1.24 -10.31 -13.76
C ASP A 83 -0.17 -10.30 -12.63
N GLY A 84 0.66 -11.35 -12.56
CA GLY A 84 1.75 -11.44 -11.59
C GLY A 84 1.29 -11.63 -10.14
N ILE A 85 0.01 -11.97 -9.94
CA ILE A 85 -0.57 -12.20 -8.62
C ILE A 85 0.04 -13.47 -8.02
N LYS A 86 0.53 -13.38 -6.79
CA LYS A 86 1.07 -14.51 -6.04
C LYS A 86 0.04 -14.99 -5.02
N LEU A 87 -0.38 -16.23 -5.14
CA LEU A 87 -1.25 -16.93 -4.20
C LEU A 87 -0.41 -17.62 -3.14
N PHE A 88 -0.79 -17.46 -1.88
CA PHE A 88 -0.26 -18.17 -0.73
C PHE A 88 -1.39 -18.98 -0.11
N CYS A 89 -1.19 -20.29 0.06
CA CYS A 89 -2.15 -21.16 0.73
C CYS A 89 -1.47 -21.71 1.99
N ASN A 90 -2.14 -21.58 3.13
CA ASN A 90 -1.74 -22.32 4.33
C ASN A 90 -2.58 -23.61 4.37
N GLN A 91 -2.01 -24.71 3.89
CA GLN A 91 -2.69 -26.00 4.05
C GLN A 91 -2.53 -26.49 5.48
N LEU A 92 -3.60 -26.37 6.28
CA LEU A 92 -3.78 -27.21 7.45
C LEU A 92 -4.30 -28.56 6.95
N GLU A 93 -3.45 -29.58 7.03
CA GLU A 93 -3.65 -30.91 6.42
C GLU A 93 -4.99 -31.60 6.76
N THR A 94 -5.75 -31.11 7.74
CA THR A 94 -6.83 -31.90 8.34
C THR A 94 -8.23 -31.33 8.25
N ARG A 95 -8.48 -30.04 7.95
CA ARG A 95 -9.86 -29.49 7.97
C ARG A 95 -10.08 -28.32 7.01
N GLY A 96 -10.71 -28.61 5.86
CA GLY A 96 -11.82 -27.91 5.16
C GLY A 96 -11.92 -26.38 5.04
N ASN A 97 -11.19 -25.57 5.79
CA ASN A 97 -11.25 -24.10 5.77
C ASN A 97 -9.97 -23.55 5.17
N GLU A 98 -9.85 -23.73 3.86
CA GLU A 98 -8.69 -23.31 3.08
C GLU A 98 -8.77 -21.82 2.81
N VAL A 99 -8.11 -21.03 3.66
CA VAL A 99 -7.86 -19.63 3.39
C VAL A 99 -6.64 -19.52 2.47
N ALA A 100 -6.77 -18.71 1.42
CA ALA A 100 -5.66 -18.30 0.58
C ALA A 100 -5.48 -16.78 0.63
N ILE A 101 -4.26 -16.31 0.40
CA ILE A 101 -3.95 -14.88 0.29
C ILE A 101 -3.45 -14.62 -1.13
N ALA A 102 -4.11 -13.73 -1.85
CA ALA A 102 -3.68 -13.24 -3.14
C ALA A 102 -2.97 -11.89 -2.98
N VAL A 103 -1.75 -11.80 -3.49
CA VAL A 103 -0.89 -10.61 -3.44
C VAL A 103 -0.68 -10.09 -4.85
N GLY A 104 -1.07 -8.84 -5.11
CA GLY A 104 -0.88 -8.17 -6.40
C GLY A 104 0.59 -8.01 -6.77
N GLY A 105 0.91 -8.17 -8.05
CA GLY A 105 2.28 -8.05 -8.55
C GLY A 105 2.95 -6.71 -8.25
N ASN A 106 2.15 -5.65 -8.08
CA ASN A 106 2.61 -4.30 -7.74
C ASN A 106 3.14 -4.13 -6.31
N ILE A 107 2.80 -5.03 -5.38
CA ILE A 107 3.33 -5.02 -4.00
C ILE A 107 4.18 -6.25 -3.66
N ARG A 108 4.14 -7.28 -4.51
CA ARG A 108 4.72 -8.61 -4.23
C ARG A 108 6.14 -8.54 -3.69
N ASP A 109 7.02 -7.78 -4.32
CA ASP A 109 8.45 -7.74 -3.96
C ASP A 109 8.70 -7.00 -2.63
N TYR A 110 7.70 -6.28 -2.10
CA TYR A 110 7.77 -5.62 -0.79
C TYR A 110 7.22 -6.48 0.35
N VAL A 111 6.42 -7.51 0.05
CA VAL A 111 5.67 -8.29 1.06
C VAL A 111 6.03 -9.78 1.06
N THR A 112 6.94 -10.20 0.18
CA THR A 112 7.35 -11.59 0.06
C THR A 112 8.87 -11.67 0.05
N ASN A 113 9.46 -12.44 0.97
CA ASN A 113 10.85 -12.86 0.86
C ASN A 113 10.89 -13.99 -0.17
N THR A 114 11.24 -13.65 -1.42
CA THR A 114 11.50 -14.64 -2.49
C THR A 114 12.80 -15.39 -2.24
#